data_AF-A0A0W8C5L3-F1
#
_entry.id   AF-A0A0W8C5L3-F1
#
_cell.length_a   1.000
_cell.length_b   1.000
_cell.length_c   1.000
_cell.angle_alpha   90.00
_cell.angle_beta   90.00
_cell.angle_gamma   90.00
#
_symmetry.space_group_name_H-M   'P 1'
#
loop_
_entity.id
_entity.type
_entity.pdbx_description
1 polymer ?
#
loop_
_entity_poly.entity_id
_entity_poly.type
_entity_poly.pdbx_seq_one_letter_code
_entity_poly.pdbx_strand_id
1 'polypeptide(L)'
;MDAYGRSVEYSYRDVNPGFFHIAATNLLGKLNHTFIIDRHPGYVVWNQPVYGFEVYEQTSMTVEEAAQIFYDSNTYPWNDNATSIVHVTANLLWNNDVDADVRDSILVMNSDPSATYEYLLELNKAEEIIGGEWLNKSNDNHPDFIWFPKGKPASDVVTSVGLSYANVTMLLEMAAACSDSK
;
A
#
# COMPACT_ATOMS: atom_id res chain seq x y z
N MET A 1 -13.61 16.29 10.75
CA MET A 1 -14.38 15.09 10.38
C MET A 1 -15.78 15.47 9.95
N ASP A 2 -16.35 14.75 9.00
CA ASP A 2 -17.76 14.83 8.65
C ASP A 2 -18.63 14.01 9.64
N ALA A 3 -19.93 13.85 9.33
CA ALA A 3 -20.89 13.16 10.17
C ALA A 3 -20.58 11.66 10.39
N TYR A 4 -19.68 11.08 9.58
CA TYR A 4 -19.35 9.66 9.57
C TYR A 4 -17.89 9.38 9.93
N GLY A 5 -17.18 10.39 10.45
CA GLY A 5 -15.80 10.24 10.90
C GLY A 5 -14.74 10.37 9.80
N ARG A 6 -15.13 10.68 8.54
CA ARG A 6 -14.16 10.90 7.46
C ARG A 6 -13.53 12.28 7.55
N SER A 7 -12.28 12.38 7.13
CA SER A 7 -11.61 13.67 7.01
C SER A 7 -12.31 14.56 5.99
N VAL A 8 -12.40 15.85 6.34
CA VAL A 8 -12.95 16.90 5.46
C VAL A 8 -11.88 17.48 4.54
N GLU A 9 -10.61 17.19 4.83
CA GLU A 9 -9.48 17.60 4.01
C GLU A 9 -9.33 16.64 2.82
N TYR A 10 -9.18 17.21 1.62
CA TYR A 10 -9.11 16.42 0.39
C TYR A 10 -7.84 15.55 0.30
N SER A 11 -6.76 15.90 1.01
CA SER A 11 -5.53 15.11 1.09
C SER A 11 -5.69 13.77 1.81
N TYR A 12 -6.85 13.52 2.42
CA TYR A 12 -7.18 12.24 3.06
C TYR A 12 -8.23 11.46 2.25
N ARG A 13 -8.38 11.79 0.95
CA ARG A 13 -9.37 11.21 0.03
C ARG A 13 -8.75 10.80 -1.32
N ASP A 14 -7.44 10.64 -1.34
CA ASP A 14 -6.58 10.40 -2.49
C ASP A 14 -6.59 8.93 -2.96
N VAL A 15 -6.30 7.97 -2.07
CA VAL A 15 -6.28 6.54 -2.39
C VAL A 15 -7.56 5.88 -1.87
N ASN A 16 -8.44 5.49 -2.80
CA ASN A 16 -9.59 4.67 -2.46
C ASN A 16 -9.14 3.27 -1.97
N PRO A 17 -9.67 2.74 -0.87
CA PRO A 17 -9.26 1.44 -0.32
C PRO A 17 -9.58 0.27 -1.25
N GLY A 18 -10.62 0.36 -2.10
CA GLY A 18 -10.90 -0.62 -3.14
C GLY A 18 -9.76 -0.70 -4.16
N PHE A 19 -9.27 0.45 -4.63
CA PHE A 19 -8.08 0.50 -5.49
C PHE A 19 -6.82 -0.01 -4.78
N PHE A 20 -6.57 0.43 -3.55
CA PHE A 20 -5.45 -0.04 -2.73
C PHE A 20 -5.43 -1.57 -2.60
N HIS A 21 -6.57 -2.17 -2.24
CA HIS A 21 -6.69 -3.62 -2.07
C HIS A 21 -6.42 -4.37 -3.38
N ILE A 22 -7.01 -3.90 -4.49
CA ILE A 22 -6.77 -4.48 -5.83
C ILE A 22 -5.27 -4.38 -6.18
N ALA A 23 -4.66 -3.20 -6.02
CA ALA A 23 -3.26 -2.98 -6.35
C ALA A 23 -2.34 -3.87 -5.51
N ALA A 24 -2.53 -3.90 -4.19
CA ALA A 24 -1.71 -4.68 -3.27
C ALA A 24 -1.80 -6.19 -3.56
N THR A 25 -3.02 -6.73 -3.67
CA THR A 25 -3.24 -8.16 -3.94
C THR A 25 -2.72 -8.59 -5.30
N ASN A 26 -2.90 -7.77 -6.35
CA ASN A 26 -2.46 -8.14 -7.69
C ASN A 26 -0.94 -8.00 -7.84
N LEU A 27 -0.36 -6.86 -7.45
CA LEU A 27 1.09 -6.63 -7.61
C LEU A 27 1.88 -7.65 -6.79
N LEU A 28 1.63 -7.73 -5.48
CA LEU A 28 2.39 -8.59 -4.59
C LEU A 28 2.02 -10.07 -4.75
N GLY A 29 0.72 -10.38 -4.81
CA GLY A 29 0.24 -11.76 -4.76
C GLY A 29 0.20 -12.48 -6.12
N LYS A 30 -0.11 -11.78 -7.21
CA LYS A 30 -0.35 -12.42 -8.52
C LYS A 30 0.73 -12.14 -9.56
N LEU A 31 1.34 -10.97 -9.50
CA LEU A 31 2.29 -10.48 -10.51
C LEU A 31 3.75 -10.61 -10.06
N ASN A 32 4.00 -11.03 -8.82
CA ASN A 32 5.34 -11.08 -8.22
C ASN A 32 6.10 -9.75 -8.43
N HIS A 33 5.39 -8.65 -8.19
CA HIS A 33 5.87 -7.29 -8.37
C HIS A 33 5.62 -6.49 -7.08
N THR A 34 6.35 -5.39 -6.89
CA THR A 34 6.15 -4.52 -5.74
C THR A 34 5.81 -3.08 -6.15
N PHE A 35 5.52 -2.23 -5.16
CA PHE A 35 5.27 -0.82 -5.31
C PHE A 35 5.85 -0.05 -4.13
N ILE A 36 5.94 1.26 -4.32
CA ILE A 36 6.39 2.23 -3.34
C ILE A 36 5.16 3.04 -2.92
N ILE A 37 5.04 3.28 -1.63
CA ILE A 37 4.01 4.13 -1.07
C ILE A 37 4.60 5.38 -0.44
N ASP A 38 3.81 6.44 -0.37
CA ASP A 38 3.91 7.38 0.73
C ASP A 38 3.01 6.93 1.87
N ARG A 39 3.60 6.69 3.03
CA ARG A 39 2.91 6.05 4.15
C ARG A 39 2.02 6.99 4.96
N HIS A 40 2.11 8.30 4.78
CA HIS A 40 1.32 9.27 5.56
C HIS A 40 0.80 10.40 4.64
N PRO A 41 -0.48 10.77 4.72
CA PRO A 41 -1.09 11.86 3.94
C PRO A 41 -0.74 13.28 4.49
N GLY A 42 0.44 13.40 5.09
CA GLY A 42 0.90 14.60 5.77
C GLY A 42 1.81 15.48 4.91
N TYR A 43 2.36 16.54 5.52
CA TYR A 43 3.22 17.50 4.80
C TYR A 43 4.56 16.95 4.28
N VAL A 44 4.99 15.79 4.77
CA VAL A 44 6.32 15.22 4.46
C VAL A 44 6.14 13.94 3.67
N VAL A 45 6.82 13.87 2.52
CA VAL A 45 6.76 12.71 1.64
C VAL A 45 7.77 11.64 2.06
N TRP A 46 7.29 10.44 2.39
CA TRP A 46 8.12 9.30 2.80
C TRP A 46 7.91 8.09 1.90
N ASN A 47 8.79 7.91 0.92
CA ASN A 47 8.74 6.79 0.00
C ASN A 47 9.25 5.49 0.65
N GLN A 48 8.38 4.49 0.78
CA GLN A 48 8.71 3.20 1.36
C GLN A 48 8.47 2.07 0.36
N PRO A 49 9.48 1.22 0.07
CA PRO A 49 9.28 0.03 -0.74
C PRO A 49 8.49 -1.00 0.06
N VAL A 50 7.29 -1.32 -0.43
CA VAL A 50 6.47 -2.39 0.14
C VAL A 50 7.11 -3.73 -0.22
N TYR A 51 6.95 -4.73 0.61
CA TYR A 51 7.35 -6.10 0.25
C TYR A 51 6.27 -7.14 0.61
N GLY A 52 5.28 -6.78 1.42
CA GLY A 52 4.25 -7.71 1.86
C GLY A 52 2.91 -7.06 2.11
N PHE A 53 1.86 -7.84 1.90
CA PHE A 53 0.48 -7.49 2.20
C PHE A 53 -0.24 -8.75 2.69
N GLU A 54 -0.84 -8.67 3.88
CA GLU A 54 -1.49 -9.81 4.52
C GLU A 54 -2.89 -9.40 4.96
N VAL A 55 -3.89 -10.17 4.57
CA VAL A 55 -5.29 -9.96 5.00
C VAL A 55 -5.60 -10.95 6.12
N TYR A 56 -5.93 -10.44 7.31
CA TYR A 56 -6.24 -11.27 8.49
C TYR A 56 -7.72 -11.56 8.63
N GLU A 57 -8.56 -10.59 8.30
CA GLU A 57 -10.00 -10.69 8.44
C GLU A 57 -10.69 -10.22 7.15
N GLN A 58 -11.69 -11.00 6.73
CA GLN A 58 -12.62 -10.64 5.67
C GLN A 58 -14.01 -11.11 6.10
N THR A 59 -14.91 -10.16 6.34
CA THR A 59 -16.26 -10.44 6.81
C THR A 59 -17.26 -9.83 5.83
N SER A 60 -17.95 -10.69 5.08
CA SER A 60 -19.02 -10.27 4.17
C SER A 60 -20.26 -9.84 4.95
N MET A 61 -20.94 -8.81 4.47
CA MET A 61 -22.15 -8.24 5.06
C MET A 61 -23.04 -7.60 4.00
N THR A 62 -24.32 -7.38 4.33
CA THR A 62 -25.21 -6.59 3.47
C THR A 62 -24.88 -5.09 3.57
N VAL A 63 -25.38 -4.31 2.61
CA VAL A 63 -25.23 -2.84 2.63
C VAL A 63 -25.94 -2.21 3.83
N GLU A 64 -27.07 -2.77 4.26
CA GLU A 64 -27.81 -2.32 5.44
C GLU A 64 -27.07 -2.63 6.74
N GLU A 65 -26.50 -3.84 6.86
CA GLU A 65 -25.66 -4.22 7.99
C GLU A 65 -24.45 -3.29 8.11
N ALA A 66 -23.75 -3.04 7.01
CA ALA A 66 -22.62 -2.10 6.98
C ALA A 66 -23.04 -0.68 7.37
N ALA A 67 -24.16 -0.19 6.82
CA ALA A 67 -24.70 1.13 7.12
C ALA A 67 -25.00 1.29 8.62
N GLN A 68 -25.60 0.29 9.23
CA GLN A 68 -25.97 0.33 10.64
C GLN A 68 -24.76 0.20 11.55
N ILE A 69 -23.82 -0.71 11.25
CA ILE A 69 -22.66 -1.01 12.09
C ILE A 69 -21.66 0.14 12.09
N PHE A 70 -21.33 0.68 10.91
CA PHE A 70 -20.21 1.63 10.77
C PHE A 70 -20.66 3.09 10.73
N TYR A 71 -21.92 3.35 10.39
CA TYR A 71 -22.41 4.70 10.13
C TYR A 71 -23.70 5.07 10.88
N ASP A 72 -24.20 4.18 11.74
CA ASP A 72 -25.48 4.33 12.47
C ASP A 72 -26.62 4.81 11.56
N SER A 73 -26.69 4.22 10.37
CA SER A 73 -27.62 4.61 9.29
C SER A 73 -28.42 3.43 8.78
N ASN A 74 -29.68 3.68 8.41
CA ASN A 74 -30.52 2.70 7.71
C ASN A 74 -30.17 2.54 6.22
N THR A 75 -29.34 3.43 5.68
CA THR A 75 -28.98 3.44 4.26
C THR A 75 -27.49 3.70 4.12
N TYR A 76 -26.83 2.88 3.32
CA TYR A 76 -25.40 3.01 3.04
C TYR A 76 -25.15 4.31 2.27
N PRO A 77 -24.40 5.29 2.80
CA PRO A 77 -24.40 6.64 2.25
C PRO A 77 -23.45 6.87 1.07
N TRP A 78 -22.66 5.86 0.67
CA TRP A 78 -21.43 6.12 -0.09
C TRP A 78 -21.48 5.69 -1.55
N ASN A 79 -22.12 4.56 -1.83
CA ASN A 79 -22.19 4.04 -3.18
C ASN A 79 -23.50 3.27 -3.41
N ASP A 80 -24.45 3.92 -4.09
CA ASP A 80 -25.75 3.33 -4.44
C ASP A 80 -25.64 2.11 -5.37
N ASN A 81 -24.48 1.90 -6.01
CA ASN A 81 -24.24 0.74 -6.87
C ASN A 81 -23.69 -0.47 -6.10
N ALA A 82 -23.31 -0.30 -4.84
CA ALA A 82 -22.87 -1.40 -3.99
C ALA A 82 -24.07 -2.31 -3.67
N THR A 83 -23.87 -3.61 -3.83
CA THR A 83 -24.90 -4.62 -3.51
C THR A 83 -24.50 -5.52 -2.35
N SER A 84 -23.22 -5.57 -2.03
CA SER A 84 -22.68 -6.22 -0.84
C SER A 84 -21.41 -5.50 -0.39
N ILE A 85 -21.06 -5.68 0.87
CA ILE A 85 -19.88 -5.08 1.49
C ILE A 85 -19.00 -6.19 2.06
N VAL A 86 -17.68 -6.03 2.00
CA VAL A 86 -16.73 -6.86 2.74
C VAL A 86 -15.92 -5.97 3.66
N HIS A 87 -16.00 -6.22 4.97
CA HIS A 87 -15.13 -5.59 5.94
C HIS A 87 -13.78 -6.31 5.98
N VAL A 88 -12.69 -5.55 5.85
CA VAL A 88 -11.33 -6.08 5.71
C VAL A 88 -10.40 -5.45 6.73
N THR A 89 -9.64 -6.31 7.41
CA THR A 89 -8.47 -5.91 8.20
C THR A 89 -7.22 -6.52 7.58
N ALA A 90 -6.25 -5.67 7.21
CA ALA A 90 -5.03 -6.11 6.52
C ALA A 90 -3.79 -5.36 7.01
N ASN A 91 -2.62 -6.00 7.01
CA ASN A 91 -1.33 -5.35 7.22
C ASN A 91 -0.61 -5.11 5.90
N LEU A 92 0.01 -3.95 5.80
CA LEU A 92 1.01 -3.63 4.79
C LEU A 92 2.39 -3.60 5.44
N LEU A 93 3.36 -4.23 4.77
CA LEU A 93 4.72 -4.42 5.26
C LEU A 93 5.69 -3.70 4.33
N TRP A 94 6.56 -2.84 4.88
CA TRP A 94 7.59 -2.15 4.12
C TRP A 94 8.91 -2.13 4.90
N ASN A 95 10.00 -1.78 4.23
CA ASN A 95 11.30 -1.66 4.85
C ASN A 95 11.71 -0.18 5.01
N ASN A 96 12.07 0.24 6.23
CA ASN A 96 12.64 1.57 6.51
C ASN A 96 14.20 1.54 6.57
N ASP A 97 14.84 0.38 6.40
CA ASP A 97 16.29 0.25 6.55
C ASP A 97 17.03 1.18 5.60
N VAL A 98 17.82 2.05 6.21
CA VAL A 98 18.73 2.98 5.54
C VAL A 98 20.18 2.46 5.55
N ASP A 99 20.44 1.33 6.18
CA ASP A 99 21.77 0.77 6.34
C ASP A 99 22.13 -0.15 5.17
N ALA A 100 23.15 0.25 4.41
CA ALA A 100 23.66 -0.46 3.24
C ALA A 100 24.54 -1.69 3.58
N ASP A 101 24.75 -2.00 4.86
CA ASP A 101 25.70 -3.03 5.33
C ASP A 101 25.02 -4.33 5.80
N VAL A 102 23.86 -4.66 5.22
CA VAL A 102 23.18 -5.94 5.46
C VAL A 102 23.74 -6.98 4.50
N ARG A 103 24.95 -7.48 4.79
CA ARG A 103 25.66 -8.41 3.91
C ARG A 103 25.13 -9.85 3.91
N ASP A 104 24.42 -10.31 4.94
CA ASP A 104 24.00 -11.72 5.01
C ASP A 104 22.95 -12.00 6.09
N SER A 105 22.26 -10.97 6.56
CA SER A 105 21.11 -11.19 7.41
C SER A 105 20.01 -11.72 6.50
N ILE A 106 19.61 -12.99 6.62
CA ILE A 106 18.18 -13.35 6.57
C ILE A 106 17.50 -12.18 7.22
N LEU A 107 16.77 -11.33 6.46
CA LEU A 107 16.17 -10.08 6.95
C LEU A 107 15.86 -10.30 8.42
N VAL A 108 16.74 -9.83 9.31
CA VAL A 108 16.55 -10.06 10.74
C VAL A 108 15.52 -9.00 11.00
N MET A 109 14.27 -9.39 10.74
CA MET A 109 13.06 -8.59 10.74
C MET A 109 12.89 -8.16 12.18
N ASN A 110 13.68 -7.17 12.60
CA ASN A 110 13.51 -6.43 13.82
C ASN A 110 12.21 -5.65 13.64
N SER A 111 11.08 -6.34 13.79
CA SER A 111 9.72 -5.82 13.65
C SER A 111 9.61 -4.81 12.50
N ASP A 112 9.69 -5.31 11.27
CA ASP A 112 9.57 -4.47 10.08
C ASP A 112 8.39 -3.50 10.25
N PRO A 113 8.58 -2.22 9.90
CA PRO A 113 7.53 -1.23 10.05
C PRO A 113 6.34 -1.65 9.20
N SER A 114 5.20 -1.81 9.88
CA SER A 114 3.94 -2.20 9.28
C SER A 114 2.84 -1.24 9.70
N ALA A 115 1.78 -1.20 8.92
CA ALA A 115 0.53 -0.54 9.27
C ALA A 115 -0.61 -1.50 9.05
N THR A 116 -1.51 -1.55 10.04
CA THR A 116 -2.81 -2.20 9.92
C THR A 116 -3.80 -1.21 9.35
N TYR A 117 -4.51 -1.63 8.31
CA TYR A 117 -5.58 -0.90 7.69
C TYR A 117 -6.91 -1.63 7.85
N GLU A 118 -7.94 -0.85 8.11
CA GLU A 118 -9.32 -1.29 8.25
C GLU A 118 -10.19 -0.53 7.25
N TYR A 119 -10.96 -1.26 6.45
CA TYR A 119 -11.77 -0.67 5.38
C TYR A 119 -12.91 -1.59 4.95
N LEU A 120 -13.89 -0.98 4.30
CA LEU A 120 -14.95 -1.65 3.58
C LEU A 120 -14.59 -1.74 2.10
N LEU A 121 -14.82 -2.90 1.49
CA LEU A 121 -14.86 -3.05 0.04
C LEU A 121 -16.32 -3.03 -0.40
N GLU A 122 -16.61 -2.23 -1.43
CA GLU A 122 -17.93 -2.15 -2.04
C GLU A 122 -17.96 -3.05 -3.27
N LEU A 123 -18.89 -4.01 -3.30
CA LEU A 123 -18.99 -5.00 -4.38
C LEU A 123 -20.28 -4.82 -5.17
N ASN A 124 -20.21 -5.04 -6.47
CA ASN A 124 -21.38 -5.10 -7.34
C ASN A 124 -22.00 -6.52 -7.36
N LYS A 125 -23.08 -6.70 -8.14
CA LYS A 125 -23.79 -8.00 -8.25
C LYS A 125 -22.95 -9.14 -8.81
N ALA A 126 -21.86 -8.83 -9.51
CA ALA A 126 -20.90 -9.80 -10.04
C ALA A 126 -19.74 -10.07 -9.08
N GLU A 127 -19.82 -9.57 -7.84
CA GLU A 127 -18.78 -9.65 -6.81
C GLU A 127 -17.47 -8.94 -7.20
N GLU A 128 -17.55 -7.97 -8.11
CA GLU A 128 -16.41 -7.12 -8.47
C GLU A 128 -16.32 -5.94 -7.50
N ILE A 129 -15.10 -5.65 -7.04
CA ILE A 129 -14.81 -4.47 -6.22
C ILE A 129 -15.00 -3.22 -7.08
N ILE A 130 -15.96 -2.37 -6.68
CA ILE A 130 -16.30 -1.11 -7.37
C ILE A 130 -15.99 0.13 -6.54
N GLY A 131 -15.47 -0.05 -5.33
CA GLY A 131 -15.13 1.04 -4.44
C GLY A 131 -14.77 0.52 -3.05
N GLY A 132 -14.84 1.41 -2.08
CA GLY A 132 -14.54 1.11 -0.69
C GLY A 132 -14.38 2.37 0.15
N GLU A 133 -14.42 2.17 1.46
CA GLU A 133 -14.37 3.23 2.46
C GLU A 133 -13.41 2.89 3.58
N TRP A 134 -12.52 3.81 3.92
CA TRP A 134 -11.62 3.66 5.05
C TRP A 134 -12.42 3.73 6.37
N LEU A 135 -11.91 3.06 7.39
CA LEU A 135 -12.54 3.02 8.71
C LEU A 135 -11.57 3.46 9.81
N ASN A 136 -12.13 3.92 10.93
CA ASN A 136 -11.41 4.16 12.17
C ASN A 136 -10.13 5.00 11.96
N LYS A 137 -8.98 4.49 12.41
CA LYS A 137 -7.68 5.17 12.25
C LYS A 137 -7.25 5.27 10.79
N SER A 138 -7.69 4.35 9.94
CA SER A 138 -7.38 4.35 8.52
C SER A 138 -8.09 5.45 7.76
N ASN A 139 -9.00 6.23 8.37
CA ASN A 139 -9.52 7.47 7.77
C ASN A 139 -8.45 8.56 7.64
N ASP A 140 -7.47 8.58 8.55
CA ASP A 140 -6.40 9.59 8.57
C ASP A 140 -5.00 8.98 8.40
N ASN A 141 -4.92 7.65 8.42
CA ASN A 141 -3.66 6.91 8.36
C ASN A 141 -3.78 5.80 7.33
N HIS A 142 -3.66 6.20 6.07
CA HIS A 142 -3.63 5.35 4.88
C HIS A 142 -2.56 5.89 3.91
N PRO A 143 -2.14 5.11 2.90
CA PRO A 143 -1.20 5.62 1.91
C PRO A 143 -1.77 6.82 1.13
N ASP A 144 -0.95 7.83 0.86
CA ASP A 144 -1.31 9.03 0.06
C ASP A 144 -1.22 8.74 -1.45
N PHE A 145 -0.19 7.98 -1.85
CA PHE A 145 -0.07 7.51 -3.22
C PHE A 145 0.71 6.20 -3.33
N ILE A 146 0.52 5.52 -4.46
CA ILE A 146 1.19 4.29 -4.86
C ILE A 146 1.87 4.52 -6.21
N TRP A 147 3.14 4.15 -6.33
CA TRP A 147 3.86 4.17 -7.61
C TRP A 147 4.88 3.04 -7.71
N PHE A 148 5.32 2.73 -8.92
CA PHE A 148 6.41 1.79 -9.13
C PHE A 148 7.23 2.21 -10.36
N PRO A 149 8.56 1.99 -10.35
CA PRO A 149 9.41 2.29 -11.49
C PRO A 149 9.09 1.32 -12.65
N LYS A 150 9.01 1.82 -13.87
CA LYS A 150 8.80 0.99 -15.07
C LYS A 150 10.04 0.19 -15.49
N GLY A 151 11.21 0.59 -14.99
CA GLY A 151 12.49 -0.02 -15.34
C GLY A 151 13.65 0.76 -14.76
N LYS A 152 14.86 0.23 -14.97
CA LYS A 152 16.11 0.88 -14.61
C LYS A 152 16.39 2.08 -15.55
N PRO A 153 17.22 3.05 -15.13
CA PRO A 153 17.74 4.07 -16.03
C PRO A 153 18.47 3.47 -17.24
N ALA A 154 18.62 4.25 -18.32
CA ALA A 154 19.43 3.83 -19.47
C ALA A 154 20.89 3.59 -19.04
N SER A 155 21.53 2.56 -19.60
CA SER A 155 22.86 2.10 -19.16
C SER A 155 23.96 3.15 -19.32
N ASP A 156 23.80 4.09 -20.26
CA ASP A 156 24.74 5.15 -20.60
C ASP A 156 24.45 6.49 -19.92
N VAL A 157 23.47 6.53 -19.01
CA VAL A 157 23.16 7.75 -18.24
C VAL A 157 24.39 8.20 -17.44
N VAL A 158 24.68 9.50 -17.57
CA VAL A 158 25.57 10.24 -16.68
C VAL A 158 24.75 11.37 -16.07
N THR A 159 24.70 11.42 -14.74
CA THR A 159 23.96 12.48 -14.04
C THR A 159 24.63 13.84 -14.25
N SER A 160 23.91 14.93 -13.97
CA SER A 160 24.44 16.30 -14.09
C SER A 160 25.67 16.58 -13.20
N VAL A 161 25.88 15.76 -12.15
CA VAL A 161 27.05 15.83 -11.26
C VAL A 161 28.18 14.88 -11.69
N GLY A 162 28.05 14.22 -12.84
CA GLY A 162 29.09 13.36 -13.42
C GLY A 162 29.06 11.90 -12.96
N LEU A 163 28.00 11.45 -12.29
CA LEU A 163 27.89 10.05 -11.85
C LEU A 163 27.43 9.17 -13.02
N SER A 164 28.32 8.27 -13.47
CA SER A 164 28.02 7.31 -14.54
C SER A 164 27.27 6.09 -14.01
N TYR A 165 26.07 5.84 -14.54
CA TYR A 165 25.27 4.67 -14.16
C TYR A 165 25.98 3.36 -14.54
N ALA A 166 26.65 3.30 -15.69
CA ALA A 166 27.47 2.15 -16.09
C ALA A 166 28.55 1.80 -15.05
N ASN A 167 29.23 2.81 -14.51
CA ASN A 167 30.27 2.58 -13.50
C ASN A 167 29.67 2.11 -12.17
N VAL A 168 28.54 2.68 -11.76
CA VAL A 168 27.82 2.27 -10.55
C VAL A 168 27.33 0.83 -10.67
N THR A 169 26.73 0.47 -11.81
CA THR A 169 26.24 -0.90 -12.08
C THR A 169 27.39 -1.90 -12.08
N MET A 170 28.52 -1.59 -12.73
CA MET A 170 29.70 -2.46 -12.69
C MET A 170 30.14 -2.76 -11.26
N LEU A 171 30.24 -1.73 -10.40
CA LEU A 171 30.63 -1.91 -9.00
C LEU A 171 29.59 -2.69 -8.18
N LEU A 172 28.30 -2.44 -8.42
CA LEU A 172 27.20 -3.15 -7.75
C LEU A 172 27.21 -4.64 -8.11
N GLU A 173 27.41 -4.97 -9.38
CA GLU A 173 27.50 -6.36 -9.85
C GLU A 173 28.70 -7.09 -9.24
N MET A 174 29.86 -6.43 -9.17
CA MET A 174 31.04 -6.98 -8.49
C MET A 174 30.80 -7.20 -6.99
N ALA A 175 30.09 -6.28 -6.33
CA ALA A 175 29.76 -6.42 -4.91
C ALA A 175 28.80 -7.58 -4.65
N ALA A 176 27.74 -7.70 -5.47
CA ALA A 176 26.75 -8.77 -5.35
C ALA A 176 27.35 -10.16 -5.64
N ALA A 177 28.32 -10.26 -6.55
CA ALA A 177 28.97 -11.53 -6.89
C ALA A 177 29.86 -12.12 -5.77
N CYS A 178 30.22 -11.33 -4.75
CA CYS A 178 31.06 -11.79 -3.63
C CYS A 178 30.27 -12.47 -2.48
N SER A 179 28.95 -12.69 -2.62
CA SER A 179 28.09 -13.28 -1.58
C SER A 179 28.40 -14.76 -1.26
N ASP A 180 29.14 -15.47 -2.12
CA ASP A 180 29.47 -16.90 -1.91
C ASP A 180 30.78 -17.13 -1.15
N SER A 181 31.33 -16.10 -0.52
CA SER A 181 32.62 -16.18 0.17
C SER A 181 32.55 -15.79 1.65
N LYS A 182 31.78 -16.56 2.44
CA LYS A 182 32.22 -17.15 3.72
C LYS A 182 31.18 -18.08 4.36
#